data_AF-A0A514L8S8-F1
#
_entry.id   AF-A0A514L8S8-F1
#
_cell.length_a   1.000
_cell.length_b   1.000
_cell.length_c   1.000
_cell.angle_alpha   90.00
_cell.angle_beta   90.00
_cell.angle_gamma   90.00
#
_symmetry.space_group_name_H-M   'P 1'
#
loop_
_entity.id
_entity.type
_entity.pdbx_description
1 polymer ?
#
loop_
_entity_poly.entity_id
_entity_poly.type
_entity_poly.pdbx_seq_one_letter_code
_entity_poly.pdbx_strand_id
1 'polypeptide(L)'
;MKNIFLSFVIILFSTMILASLTINYAEARADLERCGFFEVNENCDLSGLYHLILGDVIIGGILGAVFFVLTERNNRAIQKIIASEKSWSDARRDFAVRNMKDALNTIMFISGRIKKLTEIYNKKGVTDPKEEIKEKIKDEEAVLQRFLQTARNGLIYSSDVFDPVVMYQIEGMCTFISQMSTVHEGEKILFPKYNDAILKIKILYKQLQTYRNLTHSFEEYVEE
;
A
#
# COMPACT_ATOMS: atom_id res chain seq x y z
N MET A 1 -1.16 -23.06 26.55
CA MET A 1 -0.10 -23.66 25.70
C MET A 1 1.18 -22.82 25.59
N LYS A 2 1.13 -21.49 25.38
CA LYS A 2 2.35 -20.64 25.25
C LYS A 2 3.26 -20.68 26.49
N ASN A 3 2.67 -20.61 27.69
CA ASN A 3 3.42 -20.60 28.96
C ASN A 3 4.04 -21.97 29.27
N ILE A 4 3.37 -23.06 28.92
CA ILE A 4 3.85 -24.43 29.16
C ILE A 4 5.08 -24.73 28.29
N PHE A 5 5.06 -24.33 27.02
CA PHE A 5 6.20 -24.51 26.12
C PHE A 5 7.41 -23.68 26.54
N LEU A 6 7.19 -22.43 26.96
CA LEU A 6 8.28 -21.57 27.46
C LEU A 6 8.88 -22.12 28.76
N SER A 7 8.05 -22.56 29.70
CA SER A 7 8.51 -23.24 30.92
C SER A 7 9.30 -24.50 30.59
N PHE A 8 8.86 -25.30 29.62
CA PHE A 8 9.58 -26.51 29.21
C PHE A 8 10.97 -26.19 28.63
N VAL A 9 11.08 -25.19 27.76
CA VAL A 9 12.37 -24.75 27.18
C VAL A 9 13.31 -24.21 28.26
N ILE A 10 12.80 -23.42 29.21
CA ILE A 10 13.59 -22.89 30.34
C ILE A 10 14.07 -24.03 31.24
N ILE A 11 13.21 -25.00 31.55
CA ILE A 11 13.57 -26.17 32.35
C ILE A 11 14.66 -26.97 31.63
N LEU A 12 14.50 -27.24 30.33
CA LEU A 12 15.45 -28.01 29.53
C LEU A 12 16.83 -27.31 29.46
N PHE A 13 16.84 -26.00 29.27
CA PHE A 13 18.06 -25.19 29.26
C PHE A 13 18.73 -25.13 30.64
N SER A 14 17.95 -25.00 31.72
CA SER A 14 18.44 -25.03 33.11
C SER A 14 19.05 -26.39 33.46
N THR A 15 18.37 -27.49 33.10
CA THR A 15 18.90 -28.85 33.31
C THR A 15 20.17 -29.11 32.50
N MET A 16 20.30 -28.49 31.33
CA MET A 16 21.51 -28.56 30.51
C MET A 16 22.71 -27.87 31.16
N ILE A 17 22.52 -26.67 31.72
CA ILE A 17 23.57 -25.92 32.42
C ILE A 17 23.99 -26.67 33.69
N LEU A 18 23.03 -27.21 34.44
CA LEU A 18 23.35 -28.01 35.62
C LEU A 18 24.12 -29.27 35.26
N ALA A 19 23.72 -30.00 34.21
CA ALA A 19 24.41 -31.21 33.78
C ALA A 19 25.86 -30.93 33.35
N SER A 20 26.09 -29.90 32.52
CA SER A 20 27.44 -29.53 32.07
C SER A 20 28.33 -29.06 33.23
N LEU A 21 27.78 -28.31 34.19
CA LEU A 21 28.51 -27.95 35.41
C LEU A 21 28.89 -29.21 36.21
N THR A 22 27.96 -30.14 36.43
CA THR A 22 28.25 -31.36 37.22
C THR A 22 29.32 -32.25 36.58
N ILE A 23 29.38 -32.30 35.25
CA ILE A 23 30.39 -33.09 34.51
C ILE A 23 31.77 -32.42 34.63
N ASN A 24 31.85 -31.09 34.42
CA ASN A 24 33.10 -30.33 34.63
C ASN A 24 33.62 -30.43 36.08
N TYR A 25 32.72 -30.43 37.07
CA TYR A 25 33.09 -30.65 38.48
C TYR A 25 33.54 -32.08 38.77
N ALA A 26 33.03 -33.09 38.05
CA ALA A 26 33.43 -34.48 38.21
C ALA A 26 34.80 -34.75 37.57
N GLU A 27 35.07 -34.17 36.39
CA GLU A 27 36.38 -34.25 35.72
C GLU A 27 37.47 -33.53 36.53
N ALA A 28 37.17 -32.39 37.15
CA ALA A 28 38.12 -31.69 38.03
C ALA A 28 38.54 -32.48 39.29
N ARG A 29 37.82 -33.57 39.63
CA ARG A 29 38.18 -34.49 40.73
C ARG A 29 38.90 -35.75 40.26
N ALA A 30 38.91 -36.04 38.96
CA ALA A 30 39.44 -37.29 38.39
C ALA A 30 40.87 -37.13 37.83
N ASP A 31 41.67 -36.21 38.38
CA ASP A 31 43.05 -35.95 37.96
C ASP A 31 44.06 -37.02 38.47
N LEU A 32 43.63 -38.29 38.43
CA LEU A 32 44.39 -39.47 38.85
C LEU A 32 44.12 -40.63 37.88
N GLU A 33 44.22 -40.39 36.57
CA GLU A 33 44.80 -41.32 35.57
C GLU A 33 44.69 -40.70 34.16
N ARG A 34 45.84 -40.59 33.48
CA ARG A 34 46.00 -39.94 32.17
C ARG A 34 45.17 -40.65 31.09
N CYS A 35 44.04 -40.08 30.69
CA CYS A 35 43.49 -40.29 29.35
C CYS A 35 43.06 -38.96 28.73
N GLY A 36 43.61 -38.66 27.54
CA GLY A 36 43.40 -37.39 26.84
C GLY A 36 42.09 -37.37 26.04
N PHE A 37 41.50 -36.19 25.89
CA PHE A 37 40.20 -35.92 25.26
C PHE A 37 40.03 -36.46 23.82
N PHE A 38 41.12 -36.85 23.14
CA PHE A 38 41.14 -37.30 21.74
C PHE A 38 41.92 -38.62 21.50
N GLU A 39 42.34 -39.36 22.52
CA GLU A 39 43.06 -40.63 22.32
C GLU A 39 42.12 -41.83 22.43
N VAL A 40 42.06 -42.65 21.36
CA VAL A 40 41.31 -43.91 21.33
C VAL A 40 42.26 -45.05 21.71
N ASN A 41 42.14 -45.54 22.95
CA ASN A 41 42.93 -46.66 23.49
C ASN A 41 41.97 -47.71 24.08
N GLU A 42 42.29 -49.00 23.98
CA GLU A 42 41.42 -50.11 24.40
C GLU A 42 41.18 -50.18 25.92
N ASN A 43 42.00 -49.48 26.72
CA ASN A 43 41.89 -49.41 28.18
C ASN A 43 41.24 -48.12 28.71
N CYS A 44 40.80 -47.22 27.84
CA CYS A 44 40.09 -46.00 28.23
C CYS A 44 38.70 -45.98 27.62
N ASP A 45 37.71 -45.81 28.50
CA ASP A 45 36.29 -45.83 28.12
C ASP A 45 36.02 -44.80 27.01
N LEU A 46 35.27 -45.25 25.99
CA LEU A 46 34.75 -44.50 24.84
C LEU A 46 33.85 -43.29 25.21
N SER A 47 33.90 -42.82 26.46
CA SER A 47 33.10 -41.77 27.07
C SER A 47 33.16 -40.44 26.32
N GLY A 48 34.35 -40.01 25.87
CA GLY A 48 34.54 -38.69 25.24
C GLY A 48 33.86 -38.54 23.87
N LEU A 49 33.95 -39.55 23.00
CA LEU A 49 33.33 -39.51 21.66
C LEU A 49 31.81 -39.70 21.73
N TYR A 50 31.34 -40.55 22.65
CA TYR A 50 29.91 -40.73 22.90
C TYR A 50 29.28 -39.44 23.42
N HIS A 51 29.97 -38.71 24.31
CA HIS A 51 29.50 -37.44 24.84
C HIS A 51 29.47 -36.32 23.80
N LEU A 52 30.42 -36.31 22.85
CA LEU A 52 30.45 -35.35 21.74
C LEU A 52 29.33 -35.61 20.72
N ILE A 53 29.12 -36.87 20.34
CA ILE A 53 28.11 -37.24 19.32
C ILE A 53 26.70 -37.20 19.91
N LEU A 54 26.45 -37.77 21.10
CA LEU A 54 25.12 -37.68 21.71
C LEU A 54 24.82 -36.27 22.21
N GLY A 55 25.79 -35.58 22.80
CA GLY A 55 25.58 -34.23 23.32
C GLY A 55 25.22 -33.25 22.21
N ASP A 56 26.16 -33.01 21.29
CA ASP A 56 26.00 -31.90 20.34
C ASP A 56 24.96 -32.17 19.26
N VAL A 57 24.78 -33.43 18.82
CA VAL A 57 23.76 -33.77 17.81
C VAL A 57 22.35 -33.74 18.41
N ILE A 58 22.16 -34.25 19.62
CA ILE A 58 20.83 -34.22 20.26
C ILE A 58 20.46 -32.79 20.65
N ILE A 59 21.39 -32.04 21.25
CA ILE A 59 21.16 -30.65 21.64
C ILE A 59 20.93 -29.78 20.40
N GLY A 60 21.78 -29.91 19.37
CA GLY A 60 21.60 -29.23 18.09
C GLY A 60 20.27 -29.58 17.41
N GLY A 61 19.85 -30.85 17.48
CA GLY A 61 18.56 -31.31 16.98
C GLY A 61 17.36 -30.71 17.72
N ILE A 62 17.40 -30.68 19.06
CA ILE A 62 16.36 -30.06 19.89
C ILE A 62 16.30 -28.55 19.64
N LEU A 63 17.45 -27.88 19.62
CA LEU A 63 17.54 -26.44 19.36
C LEU A 63 17.02 -26.11 17.95
N GLY A 64 17.39 -26.92 16.95
CA GLY A 64 16.90 -26.82 15.58
C GLY A 64 15.38 -27.01 15.50
N ALA A 65 14.82 -28.00 16.20
CA ALA A 65 13.38 -28.21 16.27
C ALA A 65 12.64 -27.03 16.92
N VAL A 66 13.18 -26.46 18.00
CA VAL A 66 12.62 -25.27 18.66
C VAL A 66 12.66 -24.07 17.71
N PHE A 67 13.79 -23.82 17.04
CA PHE A 67 13.90 -22.73 16.07
C PHE A 67 12.98 -22.92 14.86
N PHE A 68 12.81 -24.15 14.38
CA PHE A 68 11.88 -24.47 13.30
C PHE A 68 10.43 -24.11 13.70
N VAL A 69 9.99 -24.52 14.89
CA VAL A 69 8.65 -24.20 15.40
C VAL A 69 8.45 -22.70 15.59
N LEU A 70 9.45 -21.98 16.10
CA LEU A 70 9.38 -20.52 16.27
C LEU A 70 9.32 -19.81 14.91
N THR A 71 10.14 -20.25 13.96
CA THR A 71 10.19 -19.70 12.59
C THR A 71 8.86 -19.89 11.87
N GLU A 72 8.26 -21.08 11.96
CA GLU A 72 6.96 -21.37 11.35
C GLU A 72 5.84 -20.49 11.94
N ARG A 73 5.83 -20.27 13.26
CA ARG A 73 4.85 -19.37 13.89
C ARG A 73 5.06 -17.91 13.47
N ASN A 74 6.30 -17.45 13.40
CA ASN A 74 6.63 -16.11 12.96
C ASN A 74 6.27 -15.91 11.48
N ASN A 75 6.57 -16.87 10.62
CA ASN A 75 6.19 -16.86 9.21
C ASN A 75 4.67 -16.75 9.04
N ARG A 76 3.88 -17.54 9.78
CA ARG A 76 2.41 -17.44 9.74
C ARG A 76 1.89 -16.08 10.21
N ALA A 77 2.52 -15.49 11.23
CA ALA A 77 2.13 -14.16 11.70
C ALA A 77 2.43 -13.08 10.65
N ILE A 78 3.61 -13.13 10.03
CA ILE A 78 4.00 -12.22 8.94
C ILE A 78 3.05 -12.35 7.74
N GLN A 79 2.73 -13.58 7.32
CA GLN A 79 1.81 -13.81 6.21
C GLN A 79 0.40 -13.23 6.47
N LYS A 80 -0.09 -13.32 7.71
CA LYS A 80 -1.37 -12.68 8.08
C LYS A 80 -1.30 -11.16 8.00
N ILE A 81 -0.19 -10.56 8.45
CA ILE A 81 0.03 -9.11 8.36
C ILE A 81 0.04 -8.70 6.88
N ILE A 82 0.82 -9.36 6.04
CA ILE A 82 0.90 -9.09 4.60
C ILE A 82 -0.46 -9.22 3.93
N ALA A 83 -1.21 -10.29 4.21
CA ALA A 83 -2.55 -10.49 3.65
C ALA A 83 -3.52 -9.37 4.08
N SER A 84 -3.47 -8.96 5.35
CA SER A 84 -4.29 -7.85 5.84
C SER A 84 -3.90 -6.52 5.19
N GLU A 85 -2.61 -6.22 5.07
CA GLU A 85 -2.10 -5.00 4.43
C GLU A 85 -2.48 -4.94 2.95
N LYS A 86 -2.38 -6.06 2.24
CA LYS A 86 -2.84 -6.17 0.85
C LYS A 86 -4.34 -5.85 0.74
N SER A 87 -5.18 -6.43 1.59
CA SER A 87 -6.62 -6.15 1.57
C SER A 87 -6.96 -4.66 1.83
N TRP A 88 -6.21 -4.00 2.73
CA TRP A 88 -6.36 -2.56 2.99
C TRP A 88 -5.86 -1.70 1.82
N SER A 89 -4.80 -2.13 1.13
CA SER A 89 -4.32 -1.48 -0.08
C SER A 89 -5.35 -1.58 -1.21
N ASP A 90 -5.91 -2.76 -1.43
CA ASP A 90 -6.92 -3.02 -2.45
C ASP A 90 -8.19 -2.18 -2.21
N ALA A 91 -8.68 -2.13 -0.97
CA ALA A 91 -9.82 -1.29 -0.61
C ALA A 91 -9.57 0.21 -0.81
N ARG A 92 -8.34 0.69 -0.49
CA ARG A 92 -7.93 2.07 -0.75
C ARG A 92 -7.90 2.37 -2.25
N ARG A 93 -7.41 1.43 -3.06
CA ARG A 93 -7.39 1.56 -4.53
C ARG A 93 -8.80 1.64 -5.12
N ASP A 94 -9.71 0.77 -4.68
CA ASP A 94 -11.12 0.80 -5.09
C ASP A 94 -11.81 2.11 -4.71
N PHE A 95 -11.51 2.63 -3.51
CA PHE A 95 -12.02 3.93 -3.07
C PHE A 95 -11.45 5.08 -3.91
N ALA A 96 -10.14 5.08 -4.14
CA ALA A 96 -9.44 6.09 -4.93
C ALA A 96 -10.00 6.19 -6.36
N VAL A 97 -10.19 5.06 -7.04
CA VAL A 97 -10.76 5.03 -8.39
C VAL A 97 -12.19 5.57 -8.42
N ARG A 98 -13.03 5.18 -7.46
CA ARG A 98 -14.41 5.71 -7.36
C ARG A 98 -14.42 7.21 -7.10
N ASN A 99 -13.62 7.67 -6.13
CA ASN A 99 -13.49 9.07 -5.80
C ASN A 99 -13.03 9.91 -7.02
N MET A 100 -12.06 9.41 -7.80
CA MET A 100 -11.63 10.08 -9.03
C MET A 100 -12.74 10.12 -10.09
N LYS A 101 -13.47 9.01 -10.31
CA LYS A 101 -14.62 8.99 -11.24
C LYS A 101 -15.68 10.03 -10.87
N ASP A 102 -16.01 10.12 -9.58
CA ASP A 102 -17.00 11.07 -9.07
C ASP A 102 -16.50 12.53 -9.21
N ALA A 103 -15.23 12.77 -8.93
CA ALA A 103 -14.60 14.07 -9.15
C ALA A 103 -14.64 14.50 -10.63
N LEU A 104 -14.29 13.60 -11.55
CA LEU A 104 -14.35 13.86 -13.00
C LEU A 104 -15.77 14.18 -13.48
N ASN A 105 -16.76 13.40 -13.03
CA ASN A 105 -18.17 13.63 -13.36
C ASN A 105 -18.64 15.00 -12.85
N THR A 106 -18.24 15.38 -11.64
CA THR A 106 -18.60 16.67 -11.04
C THR A 106 -17.98 17.84 -11.80
N ILE A 107 -16.70 17.74 -12.15
CA ILE A 107 -15.98 18.74 -12.96
C ILE A 107 -16.63 18.88 -14.34
N MET A 108 -16.98 17.77 -14.98
CA MET A 108 -17.68 17.74 -16.26
C MET A 108 -19.06 18.44 -16.17
N PHE A 109 -19.82 18.14 -15.11
CA PHE A 109 -21.13 18.74 -14.88
C PHE A 109 -21.06 20.26 -14.67
N ILE A 110 -20.17 20.74 -13.82
CA ILE A 110 -19.99 22.17 -13.55
C ILE A 110 -19.53 22.89 -14.84
N SER A 111 -18.58 22.31 -15.57
CA SER A 111 -18.14 22.85 -16.87
C SER A 111 -19.31 22.96 -17.86
N GLY A 112 -20.21 21.98 -17.89
CA GLY A 112 -21.42 22.00 -18.70
C GLY A 112 -22.41 23.09 -18.27
N ARG A 113 -22.53 23.36 -16.96
CA ARG A 113 -23.34 24.47 -16.44
C ARG A 113 -22.79 25.83 -16.87
N ILE A 114 -21.48 26.04 -16.76
CA ILE A 114 -20.81 27.26 -17.26
C ILE A 114 -21.11 27.44 -18.74
N LYS A 115 -20.92 26.38 -19.56
CA LYS A 115 -21.24 26.41 -20.98
C LYS A 115 -22.70 26.82 -21.22
N LYS A 116 -23.65 26.25 -20.48
CA LYS A 116 -25.07 26.59 -20.63
C LYS A 116 -25.37 28.03 -20.27
N LEU A 117 -24.75 28.56 -19.22
CA LEU A 117 -24.88 29.97 -18.83
C LEU A 117 -24.31 30.91 -19.91
N THR A 118 -23.16 30.58 -20.51
CA THR A 118 -22.63 31.37 -21.63
C THR A 118 -23.56 31.38 -22.85
N GLU A 119 -24.24 30.27 -23.14
CA GLU A 119 -25.25 30.21 -24.21
C GLU A 119 -26.47 31.08 -23.91
N ILE A 120 -26.94 31.09 -22.66
CA ILE A 120 -28.06 31.92 -22.22
C ILE A 120 -27.68 33.40 -22.31
N TYR A 121 -26.48 33.77 -21.85
CA TYR A 121 -25.97 35.14 -21.94
C TYR A 121 -25.91 35.65 -23.39
N ASN A 122 -25.52 34.79 -24.33
CA ASN A 122 -25.38 35.13 -25.75
C ASN A 122 -26.71 35.10 -26.54
N LYS A 123 -27.82 34.68 -25.92
CA LYS A 123 -29.12 34.58 -26.61
C LYS A 123 -29.71 35.98 -26.83
N LYS A 124 -30.12 36.28 -28.08
CA LYS A 124 -30.74 37.57 -28.44
C LYS A 124 -32.03 37.79 -27.64
N GLY A 125 -32.22 38.98 -27.06
CA GLY A 125 -33.43 39.38 -26.32
C GLY A 125 -33.31 39.35 -24.79
N VAL A 126 -32.13 39.02 -24.24
CA VAL A 126 -31.85 39.05 -22.80
C VAL A 126 -31.05 40.33 -22.51
N THR A 127 -31.70 41.46 -22.27
CA THR A 127 -31.01 42.74 -22.02
C THR A 127 -30.81 43.01 -20.53
N ASP A 128 -31.79 42.67 -19.68
CA ASP A 128 -31.81 43.06 -18.25
C ASP A 128 -31.16 42.07 -17.26
N PRO A 129 -31.16 40.73 -17.44
CA PRO A 129 -30.50 39.81 -16.51
C PRO A 129 -29.05 39.44 -16.90
N LYS A 130 -28.42 40.17 -17.82
CA LYS A 130 -27.06 39.84 -18.31
C LYS A 130 -25.99 39.93 -17.22
N GLU A 131 -26.06 40.95 -16.37
CA GLU A 131 -25.06 41.11 -15.29
C GLU A 131 -25.26 40.04 -14.21
N GLU A 132 -26.50 39.66 -13.89
CA GLU A 132 -26.81 38.53 -13.00
C GLU A 132 -26.30 37.20 -13.57
N ILE A 133 -26.48 36.95 -14.87
CA ILE A 133 -25.96 35.74 -15.52
C ILE A 133 -24.43 35.73 -15.51
N LYS A 134 -23.78 36.89 -15.70
CA LYS A 134 -22.33 37.03 -15.66
C LYS A 134 -21.78 36.79 -14.25
N GLU A 135 -22.46 37.26 -13.21
CA GLU A 135 -22.12 36.93 -11.82
C GLU A 135 -22.24 35.43 -11.57
N LYS A 136 -23.35 34.80 -12.00
CA LYS A 136 -23.52 33.34 -11.92
C LYS A 136 -22.43 32.57 -12.66
N ILE A 137 -21.96 33.04 -13.82
CA ILE A 137 -20.84 32.42 -14.54
C ILE A 137 -19.58 32.44 -13.67
N LYS A 138 -19.25 33.59 -13.07
CA LYS A 138 -18.08 33.72 -12.18
C LYS A 138 -18.20 32.85 -10.94
N ASP A 139 -19.39 32.75 -10.36
CA ASP A 139 -19.65 31.87 -9.21
C ASP A 139 -19.40 30.41 -9.58
N GLU A 140 -19.92 29.95 -10.72
CA GLU A 140 -19.70 28.59 -11.21
C GLU A 140 -18.22 28.33 -11.56
N GLU A 141 -17.48 29.31 -12.09
CA GLU A 141 -16.03 29.22 -12.28
C GLU A 141 -15.30 29.06 -10.94
N ALA A 142 -15.69 29.81 -9.90
CA ALA A 142 -15.11 29.68 -8.56
C ALA A 142 -15.43 28.31 -7.95
N VAL A 143 -16.65 27.79 -8.14
CA VAL A 143 -17.04 26.45 -7.74
C VAL A 143 -16.21 25.39 -8.46
N LEU A 144 -15.99 25.53 -9.77
CA LEU A 144 -15.13 24.64 -10.56
C LEU A 144 -13.72 24.57 -9.99
N GLN A 145 -13.10 25.72 -9.66
CA GLN A 145 -11.76 25.74 -9.07
C GLN A 145 -11.69 25.04 -7.72
N ARG A 146 -12.75 25.17 -6.88
CA ARG A 146 -12.83 24.44 -5.61
C ARG A 146 -12.88 22.92 -5.84
N PHE A 147 -13.70 22.46 -6.78
CA PHE A 147 -13.78 21.02 -7.10
C PHE A 147 -12.50 20.48 -7.72
N LEU A 148 -11.80 21.27 -8.52
CA LEU A 148 -10.46 20.92 -9.01
C LEU A 148 -9.48 20.75 -7.86
N GLN A 149 -9.49 21.65 -6.87
CA GLN A 149 -8.64 21.50 -5.68
C GLN A 149 -9.01 20.25 -4.87
N THR A 150 -10.30 19.95 -4.72
CA THR A 150 -10.76 18.71 -4.07
C THR A 150 -10.26 17.47 -4.82
N ALA A 151 -10.32 17.48 -6.15
CA ALA A 151 -9.80 16.38 -6.97
C ALA A 151 -8.29 16.20 -6.79
N ARG A 152 -7.51 17.28 -6.80
CA ARG A 152 -6.06 17.26 -6.53
C ARG A 152 -5.74 16.72 -5.14
N ASN A 153 -6.45 17.17 -4.12
CA ASN A 153 -6.28 16.67 -2.76
C ASN A 153 -6.59 15.17 -2.70
N GLY A 154 -7.68 14.73 -3.33
CA GLY A 154 -8.04 13.32 -3.45
C GLY A 154 -6.95 12.50 -4.15
N LEU A 155 -6.30 13.08 -5.18
CA LEU A 155 -5.20 12.45 -5.90
C LEU A 155 -3.97 12.29 -5.01
N ILE A 156 -3.62 13.31 -4.23
CA ILE A 156 -2.53 13.28 -3.24
C ILE A 156 -2.79 12.19 -2.19
N TYR A 157 -4.01 12.12 -1.65
CA TYR A 157 -4.38 11.06 -0.70
C TYR A 157 -4.35 9.65 -1.28
N SER A 158 -4.38 9.54 -2.60
CA SER A 158 -4.38 8.26 -3.32
C SER A 158 -3.02 7.96 -3.98
N SER A 159 -1.96 8.70 -3.62
CA SER A 159 -0.65 8.60 -4.27
C SER A 159 0.06 7.27 -4.02
N ASP A 160 -0.31 6.58 -2.95
CA ASP A 160 0.22 5.26 -2.57
C ASP A 160 -0.42 4.12 -3.37
N VAL A 161 -1.61 4.33 -3.95
CA VAL A 161 -2.37 3.28 -4.64
C VAL A 161 -2.46 3.45 -6.16
N PHE A 162 -2.36 4.67 -6.68
CA PHE A 162 -2.38 4.91 -8.12
C PHE A 162 -1.00 4.72 -8.76
N ASP A 163 -1.01 4.25 -10.00
CA ASP A 163 0.19 4.25 -10.81
C ASP A 163 0.60 5.70 -11.16
N PRO A 164 1.90 6.03 -11.12
CA PRO A 164 2.36 7.40 -11.38
C PRO A 164 1.87 7.96 -12.72
N VAL A 165 1.76 7.12 -13.76
CA VAL A 165 1.27 7.51 -15.08
C VAL A 165 -0.17 8.03 -15.02
N VAL A 166 -1.05 7.30 -14.34
CA VAL A 166 -2.46 7.70 -14.16
C VAL A 166 -2.54 8.98 -13.33
N MET A 167 -1.70 9.12 -12.31
CA MET A 167 -1.62 10.36 -11.53
C MET A 167 -1.23 11.57 -12.38
N TYR A 168 -0.18 11.44 -13.20
CA TYR A 168 0.25 12.52 -14.09
C TYR A 168 -0.83 12.90 -15.10
N GLN A 169 -1.60 11.92 -15.61
CA GLN A 169 -2.72 12.19 -16.51
C GLN A 169 -3.85 12.96 -15.80
N ILE A 170 -4.23 12.56 -14.58
CA ILE A 170 -5.25 13.27 -13.78
C ILE A 170 -4.77 14.69 -13.44
N GLU A 171 -3.54 14.87 -12.99
CA GLU A 171 -2.99 16.19 -12.64
C GLU A 171 -2.86 17.10 -13.87
N GLY A 172 -2.42 16.55 -15.00
CA GLY A 172 -2.35 17.26 -16.28
C GLY A 172 -3.74 17.73 -16.74
N MET A 173 -4.77 16.89 -16.55
CA MET A 173 -6.15 17.27 -16.79
C MET A 173 -6.60 18.38 -15.83
N CYS A 174 -6.38 18.25 -14.52
CA CYS A 174 -6.73 19.28 -13.55
C CYS A 174 -6.07 20.62 -13.87
N THR A 175 -4.81 20.61 -14.29
CA THR A 175 -4.06 21.79 -14.72
C THR A 175 -4.66 22.42 -15.98
N PHE A 176 -4.99 21.61 -16.99
CA PHE A 176 -5.64 22.09 -18.21
C PHE A 176 -7.00 22.75 -17.91
N ILE A 177 -7.82 22.13 -17.07
CA ILE A 177 -9.15 22.64 -16.69
C ILE A 177 -9.03 23.90 -15.85
N SER A 178 -8.04 23.97 -14.95
CA SER A 178 -7.80 25.16 -14.11
C SER A 178 -7.45 26.41 -14.94
N GLN A 179 -6.84 26.23 -16.11
CA GLN A 179 -6.56 27.30 -17.08
C GLN A 179 -7.75 27.65 -17.99
N MET A 180 -8.92 27.07 -17.74
CA MET A 180 -10.13 27.46 -18.45
C MET A 180 -10.79 28.63 -17.75
N SER A 181 -11.11 29.65 -18.54
CA SER A 181 -11.92 30.78 -18.12
C SER A 181 -12.81 31.20 -19.29
N THR A 182 -13.90 31.86 -18.97
CA THR A 182 -14.70 32.57 -19.95
C THR A 182 -13.95 33.82 -20.44
N VAL A 183 -14.11 34.13 -21.73
CA VAL A 183 -13.47 35.28 -22.39
C VAL A 183 -14.57 36.16 -22.97
N HIS A 184 -14.45 37.47 -22.75
CA HIS A 184 -15.34 38.45 -23.35
C HIS A 184 -14.83 38.83 -24.74
N GLU A 185 -15.64 38.59 -25.76
CA GLU A 185 -15.39 39.02 -27.14
C GLU A 185 -16.52 39.97 -27.56
N GLY A 186 -16.32 41.27 -27.34
CA GLY A 186 -17.34 42.30 -27.53
C GLY A 186 -18.54 42.10 -26.58
N GLU A 187 -19.75 41.97 -27.13
CA GLU A 187 -20.97 41.71 -26.37
C GLU A 187 -21.21 40.23 -26.02
N LYS A 188 -20.31 39.32 -26.44
CA LYS A 188 -20.46 37.88 -26.23
C LYS A 188 -19.48 37.35 -25.20
N ILE A 189 -19.90 36.30 -24.49
CA ILE A 189 -19.04 35.51 -23.62
C ILE A 189 -18.76 34.17 -24.28
N LEU A 190 -17.50 33.84 -24.47
CA LEU A 190 -17.07 32.56 -25.02
C LEU A 190 -16.43 31.68 -23.94
N PHE A 191 -16.57 30.37 -24.12
CA PHE A 191 -15.88 29.37 -23.30
C PHE A 191 -15.04 28.46 -24.22
N PRO A 192 -13.88 28.94 -24.70
CA PRO A 192 -13.20 28.37 -25.86
C PRO A 192 -12.65 26.96 -25.61
N LYS A 193 -12.06 26.71 -24.44
CA LYS A 193 -11.41 25.42 -24.10
C LYS A 193 -12.39 24.32 -23.66
N TYR A 194 -13.69 24.61 -23.65
CA TYR A 194 -14.71 23.69 -23.14
C TYR A 194 -14.71 22.33 -23.87
N ASN A 195 -14.76 22.35 -25.20
CA ASN A 195 -14.87 21.11 -25.99
C ASN A 195 -13.65 20.21 -25.78
N ASP A 196 -12.46 20.79 -25.79
CA ASP A 196 -11.20 20.06 -25.56
C ASP A 196 -11.15 19.48 -24.14
N ALA A 197 -11.59 20.25 -23.13
CA ALA A 197 -11.63 19.77 -21.76
C ALA A 197 -12.58 18.60 -21.59
N ILE A 198 -13.79 18.67 -22.15
CA ILE A 198 -14.77 17.59 -22.06
C ILE A 198 -14.25 16.34 -22.76
N LEU A 199 -13.58 16.47 -23.90
CA LEU A 199 -12.95 15.34 -24.59
C LEU A 199 -11.89 14.68 -23.69
N LYS A 200 -10.98 15.47 -23.10
CA LYS A 200 -9.94 14.97 -22.20
C LYS A 200 -10.51 14.30 -20.96
N ILE A 201 -11.55 14.88 -20.34
CA ILE A 201 -12.25 14.28 -19.19
C ILE A 201 -12.86 12.94 -19.60
N LYS A 202 -13.48 12.84 -20.78
CA LYS A 202 -14.08 11.59 -21.27
C LYS A 202 -13.04 10.51 -21.52
N ILE A 203 -11.90 10.84 -22.11
CA ILE A 203 -10.80 9.89 -22.33
C ILE A 203 -10.30 9.35 -20.99
N LEU A 204 -10.01 10.24 -20.05
CA LEU A 204 -9.53 9.86 -18.72
C LEU A 204 -10.59 9.05 -17.94
N TYR A 205 -11.86 9.41 -18.08
CA TYR A 205 -12.96 8.66 -17.48
C TYR A 205 -13.05 7.24 -18.04
N LYS A 206 -12.90 7.06 -19.36
CA LYS A 206 -12.83 5.74 -19.99
C LYS A 206 -11.64 4.92 -19.48
N GLN A 207 -10.47 5.56 -19.34
CA GLN A 207 -9.29 4.90 -18.75
C GLN A 207 -9.57 4.46 -17.30
N LEU A 208 -10.20 5.29 -16.48
CA LEU A 208 -10.59 4.88 -15.13
C LEU A 208 -11.66 3.78 -15.13
N GLN A 209 -12.46 3.64 -16.19
CA GLN A 209 -13.41 2.54 -16.35
C GLN A 209 -12.74 1.20 -16.66
N THR A 210 -11.52 1.17 -17.22
CA THR A 210 -10.79 -0.10 -17.43
C THR A 210 -10.31 -0.73 -16.11
N TYR A 211 -10.43 0.01 -15.00
CA TYR A 211 -10.17 -0.53 -13.66
C TYR A 211 -11.16 -1.62 -13.28
N ARG A 212 -10.66 -2.81 -12.96
CA ARG A 212 -11.47 -3.92 -12.44
C ARG A 212 -11.24 -4.10 -10.95
N ASN A 213 -12.30 -3.99 -10.16
CA ASN A 213 -12.28 -4.27 -8.72
C ASN A 213 -11.94 -5.74 -8.38
N LEU A 214 -12.06 -6.66 -9.34
CA LEU A 214 -11.72 -8.07 -9.12
C LEU A 214 -10.21 -8.33 -9.20
N THR A 215 -9.49 -7.57 -10.01
CA THR A 215 -8.04 -7.72 -10.22
C THR A 215 -7.24 -6.59 -9.59
N HIS A 216 -7.93 -5.55 -9.08
CA HIS A 216 -7.38 -4.29 -8.59
C HIS A 216 -6.35 -3.67 -9.53
N SER A 217 -6.57 -3.81 -10.85
CA SER A 217 -5.65 -3.38 -11.90
C SER A 217 -6.40 -2.69 -13.03
N PHE A 218 -5.68 -1.83 -13.75
CA PHE A 218 -6.16 -1.27 -15.02
C PHE A 218 -5.88 -2.27 -16.14
N GLU A 219 -6.83 -2.47 -17.04
CA GLU A 219 -6.57 -3.12 -18.32
C GLU A 219 -5.93 -2.10 -19.28
N GLU A 220 -5.04 -2.54 -20.17
CA GLU A 220 -4.45 -1.69 -21.21
C GLU A 220 -5.57 -1.05 -22.03
N TYR A 221 -5.64 0.28 -21.99
CA TYR A 221 -6.54 1.04 -22.83
C TYR A 221 -5.94 1.17 -24.22
N VAL A 222 -6.52 0.48 -25.21
CA VAL A 222 -6.20 0.65 -26.62
C VAL A 222 -7.07 1.78 -27.16
N GLU A 223 -6.47 2.92 -27.53
CA GLU A 223 -7.15 3.95 -28.31
C GLU A 223 -7.47 3.40 -29.71
N GLU A 224 -8.75 3.18 -30.00
CA GLU A 224 -9.27 3.12 -31.37
C GLU A 224 -9.68 4.51 -31.87
#